data_AF-A0A7R9MUQ6-F1
#
_entry.id   AF-A0A7R9MUQ6-F1
#
_cell.length_a   1.000
_cell.length_b   1.000
_cell.length_c   1.000
_cell.angle_alpha   90.00
_cell.angle_beta   90.00
_cell.angle_gamma   90.00
#
_symmetry.space_group_name_H-M   'P 1'
#
loop_
_entity.id
_entity.type
_entity.pdbx_description
1 polymer ?
#
loop_
_entity_poly.entity_id
_entity_poly.type
_entity_poly.pdbx_seq_one_letter_code
_entity_poly.pdbx_strand_id
1 'polypeptide(L)'
;ALQYENEFGGIRSQGDQEYFDLMRNTIDKSGFKELLTNCDGGATLVTALKTIQKGVLETVNFNSDSLKQLTALRQAQPNKPLYVSEFWPGWFDYWGGGHAHYDVKKFEKEVTDV
;
A
#
# COMPACT_ATOMS: atom_id res chain seq x y z
N ALA A 1 1.51 -3.57 -14.49
CA ALA A 1 1.19 -2.45 -13.58
C ALA A 1 2.51 -1.90 -13.05
N LEU A 2 2.55 -0.64 -12.65
CA LEU A 2 3.73 0.01 -12.05
C LEU A 2 3.29 0.71 -10.76
N GLN A 3 4.01 0.44 -9.67
CA GLN A 3 3.80 1.18 -8.42
C GLN A 3 4.53 2.53 -8.48
N TYR A 4 3.82 3.56 -8.04
CA TYR A 4 4.16 4.95 -8.23
C TYR A 4 5.04 5.53 -7.11
N GLU A 5 4.69 5.22 -5.86
CA GLU A 5 5.40 5.53 -4.62
C GLU A 5 5.19 4.35 -3.63
N ASN A 6 5.82 4.38 -2.46
CA ASN A 6 5.79 3.32 -1.47
C ASN A 6 5.51 3.84 -0.05
N GLU A 7 4.30 3.58 0.46
CA GLU A 7 3.85 3.89 1.83
C GLU A 7 3.99 5.38 2.23
N PHE A 8 3.88 6.28 1.24
CA PHE A 8 4.07 7.71 1.43
C PHE A 8 3.14 8.32 2.50
N GLY A 9 1.92 7.78 2.65
CA GLY A 9 0.94 8.28 3.61
C GLY A 9 1.45 8.24 5.05
N GLY A 10 2.47 7.44 5.36
CA GLY A 10 3.12 7.38 6.68
C GLY A 10 4.12 8.50 6.97
N ILE A 11 4.63 9.19 5.94
CA ILE A 11 5.73 10.18 6.08
C ILE A 11 5.39 11.57 5.50
N ARG A 12 4.12 11.80 5.21
CA ARG A 12 3.60 13.00 4.55
C ARG A 12 4.07 14.31 5.21
N SER A 13 4.47 15.30 4.40
CA SER A 13 4.99 16.60 4.86
C SER A 13 4.41 17.80 4.08
N GLN A 14 5.11 18.94 4.00
CA GLN A 14 4.69 20.06 3.14
C GLN A 14 5.33 19.90 1.75
N GLY A 15 4.60 20.21 0.67
CA GLY A 15 5.11 20.12 -0.71
C GLY A 15 4.91 18.75 -1.39
N ASP A 16 4.08 17.87 -0.82
CA ASP A 16 3.88 16.53 -1.37
C ASP A 16 3.20 16.54 -2.74
N GLN A 17 2.35 17.53 -3.03
CA GLN A 17 1.60 17.57 -4.28
C GLN A 17 2.56 17.78 -5.47
N GLU A 18 3.53 18.69 -5.33
CA GLU A 18 4.57 18.94 -6.32
C GLU A 18 5.44 17.70 -6.55
N TYR A 19 5.74 16.96 -5.47
CA TYR A 19 6.46 15.69 -5.55
C TYR A 19 5.68 14.63 -6.36
N PHE A 20 4.39 14.44 -6.05
CA PHE A 20 3.55 13.53 -6.82
C PHE A 20 3.40 14.01 -8.27
N ASP A 21 3.30 15.31 -8.57
CA ASP A 21 3.24 15.79 -9.94
C ASP A 21 4.53 15.50 -10.73
N LEU A 22 5.70 15.65 -10.09
CA LEU A 22 7.00 15.33 -10.69
C LEU A 22 7.12 13.85 -11.04
N MET A 23 6.70 12.96 -10.13
CA MET A 23 6.69 11.53 -10.41
C MET A 23 5.79 11.18 -11.60
N ARG A 24 4.65 11.86 -11.76
CA ARG A 24 3.66 11.56 -12.81
C ARG A 24 4.28 11.84 -14.15
N ASN A 25 4.84 13.04 -14.25
CA ASN A 25 5.54 13.49 -15.42
C ASN A 25 6.71 12.58 -15.78
N THR A 26 7.43 12.05 -14.78
CA THR A 26 8.58 11.16 -15.00
C THR A 26 8.14 9.82 -15.57
N ILE A 27 7.09 9.22 -15.02
CA ILE A 27 6.55 7.95 -15.49
C ILE A 27 5.95 8.10 -16.89
N ASP A 28 5.18 9.16 -17.13
CA ASP A 28 4.57 9.43 -18.43
C ASP A 28 5.63 9.65 -19.53
N LYS A 29 6.72 10.38 -19.22
CA LYS A 29 7.86 10.59 -20.14
C LYS A 29 8.67 9.32 -20.39
N SER A 30 8.70 8.41 -19.41
CA SER A 30 9.37 7.11 -19.54
C SER A 30 8.57 6.13 -20.41
N GLY A 31 7.34 6.48 -20.81
CA GLY A 31 6.56 5.73 -21.78
C GLY A 31 5.68 4.63 -21.20
N PHE A 32 5.58 4.49 -19.86
CA PHE A 32 4.67 3.53 -19.22
C PHE A 32 3.21 3.85 -19.55
N LYS A 33 2.41 2.80 -19.83
CA LYS A 33 0.99 2.91 -20.21
C LYS A 33 0.07 2.00 -19.39
N GLU A 34 0.66 1.14 -18.58
CA GLU A 34 -0.01 0.17 -17.74
C GLU A 34 -0.71 0.83 -16.54
N LEU A 35 -1.53 0.06 -15.82
CA LEU A 35 -2.13 0.48 -14.56
C LEU A 35 -1.06 1.00 -13.59
N LEU A 36 -1.30 2.18 -13.04
CA LEU A 36 -0.49 2.71 -11.95
C LEU A 36 -1.13 2.36 -10.60
N THR A 37 -0.31 1.93 -9.66
CA THR A 37 -0.71 1.63 -8.28
C THR A 37 0.06 2.49 -7.28
N ASN A 38 -0.48 2.66 -6.09
CA ASN A 38 0.23 3.15 -4.90
C ASN A 38 -0.13 2.21 -3.73
N CYS A 39 0.73 2.12 -2.72
CA CYS A 39 0.50 1.25 -1.56
C CYS A 39 0.69 2.02 -0.25
N ASP A 40 -0.16 1.71 0.72
CA ASP A 40 -0.10 2.27 2.08
C ASP A 40 -0.68 1.30 3.10
N GLY A 41 -0.31 1.47 4.38
CA GLY A 41 -0.95 0.74 5.47
C GLY A 41 -2.40 1.22 5.68
N GLY A 42 -3.28 0.36 6.19
CA GLY A 42 -4.69 0.75 6.36
C GLY A 42 -4.93 1.94 7.29
N ALA A 43 -3.99 2.23 8.21
CA ALA A 43 -4.03 3.42 9.05
C ALA A 43 -3.67 4.72 8.31
N THR A 44 -2.94 4.64 7.20
CA THR A 44 -2.44 5.80 6.43
C THR A 44 -3.22 6.06 5.13
N LEU A 45 -4.14 5.16 4.73
CA LEU A 45 -4.95 5.29 3.51
C LEU A 45 -5.62 6.66 3.32
N VAL A 46 -6.24 7.22 4.36
CA VAL A 46 -6.91 8.53 4.27
C VAL A 46 -5.90 9.66 4.00
N THR A 47 -4.69 9.55 4.55
CA THR A 47 -3.62 10.52 4.31
C THR A 47 -3.05 10.36 2.91
N ALA A 48 -2.80 9.13 2.47
CA ALA A 48 -2.32 8.80 1.13
C ALA A 48 -3.25 9.35 0.03
N LEU A 49 -4.57 9.17 0.19
CA LEU A 49 -5.56 9.63 -0.79
C LEU A 49 -5.62 11.14 -1.00
N LYS A 50 -4.96 11.94 -0.15
CA LYS A 50 -4.87 13.39 -0.35
C LYS A 50 -3.87 13.78 -1.45
N THR A 51 -2.91 12.93 -1.77
CA THR A 51 -1.83 13.21 -2.73
C THR A 51 -1.88 12.30 -3.96
N ILE A 52 -2.66 11.22 -3.90
CA ILE A 52 -2.81 10.26 -4.99
C ILE A 52 -3.37 10.93 -6.25
N GLN A 53 -2.64 10.75 -7.34
CA GLN A 53 -2.99 11.27 -8.65
C GLN A 53 -4.20 10.55 -9.25
N LYS A 54 -4.94 11.25 -10.11
CA LYS A 54 -6.09 10.67 -10.82
C LYS A 54 -5.67 9.44 -11.63
N GLY A 55 -6.47 8.37 -11.54
CA GLY A 55 -6.25 7.14 -12.30
C GLY A 55 -5.26 6.16 -11.66
N VAL A 56 -4.71 6.47 -10.48
CA VAL A 56 -3.91 5.54 -9.68
C VAL A 56 -4.85 4.69 -8.80
N LEU A 57 -4.58 3.38 -8.74
CA LEU A 57 -5.25 2.45 -7.82
C LEU A 57 -4.51 2.47 -6.47
N GLU A 58 -5.22 2.66 -5.37
CA GLU A 58 -4.60 2.49 -4.05
C GLU A 58 -4.72 1.03 -3.64
N THR A 59 -3.68 0.56 -2.99
CA THR A 59 -3.55 -0.82 -2.53
C THR A 59 -3.13 -0.77 -1.08
N VAL A 60 -3.36 -1.85 -0.33
CA VAL A 60 -3.14 -1.83 1.12
C VAL A 60 -2.07 -2.83 1.52
N ASN A 61 -1.23 -2.44 2.47
CA ASN A 61 -0.18 -3.28 3.04
C ASN A 61 -0.55 -3.70 4.47
N PHE A 62 -0.41 -4.98 4.79
CA PHE A 62 -0.63 -5.49 6.14
C PHE A 62 -0.10 -6.92 6.33
N ASN A 63 -0.08 -7.40 7.57
CA ASN A 63 0.16 -8.80 7.91
C ASN A 63 -0.80 -9.33 8.97
N SER A 64 -1.86 -8.59 9.29
CA SER A 64 -2.88 -8.97 10.26
C SER A 64 -4.14 -8.11 10.12
N ASP A 65 -5.23 -8.59 10.71
CA ASP A 65 -6.54 -7.95 10.67
C ASP A 65 -7.09 -7.79 9.24
N SER A 66 -6.90 -8.79 8.37
CA SER A 66 -7.11 -8.69 6.92
C SER A 66 -8.47 -8.11 6.53
N LEU A 67 -9.56 -8.59 7.14
CA LEU A 67 -10.92 -8.08 6.90
C LEU A 67 -11.06 -6.59 7.24
N LYS A 68 -10.45 -6.13 8.34
CA LYS A 68 -10.48 -4.73 8.76
C LYS A 68 -9.72 -3.85 7.78
N GLN A 69 -8.54 -4.28 7.35
CA GLN A 69 -7.70 -3.53 6.40
C GLN A 69 -8.37 -3.41 5.04
N LEU A 70 -8.92 -4.51 4.52
CA LEU A 70 -9.67 -4.51 3.26
C LEU A 70 -10.97 -3.71 3.35
N THR A 71 -11.66 -3.73 4.49
CA THR A 71 -12.83 -2.88 4.74
C THR A 71 -12.45 -1.39 4.69
N ALA A 72 -11.34 -1.01 5.30
CA ALA A 72 -10.83 0.36 5.24
C ALA A 72 -10.52 0.77 3.79
N LEU A 73 -9.86 -0.10 3.01
CA LEU A 73 -9.60 0.15 1.60
C LEU A 73 -10.89 0.30 0.79
N ARG A 74 -11.90 -0.56 1.02
CA ARG A 74 -13.22 -0.45 0.38
C ARG A 74 -13.90 0.89 0.70
N GLN A 75 -13.87 1.33 1.95
CA GLN A 75 -14.46 2.61 2.35
C GLN A 75 -13.74 3.79 1.68
N ALA A 76 -12.42 3.70 1.58
CA ALA A 76 -11.61 4.73 0.97
C ALA A 76 -11.74 4.75 -0.56
N GLN A 77 -12.01 3.60 -1.19
CA GLN A 77 -12.16 3.43 -2.64
C GLN A 77 -13.37 2.54 -3.05
N PRO A 78 -14.61 3.00 -2.85
CA PRO A 78 -15.81 2.14 -2.92
C PRO A 78 -15.96 1.32 -4.21
N ASN A 79 -15.54 1.88 -5.35
CA ASN A 79 -15.75 1.32 -6.68
C ASN A 79 -14.48 0.76 -7.34
N LYS A 80 -13.41 0.53 -6.56
CA LYS A 80 -12.14 -0.02 -7.05
C LYS A 80 -11.93 -1.46 -6.56
N PRO A 81 -11.11 -2.29 -7.24
CA PRO A 81 -10.74 -3.61 -6.73
C PRO A 81 -10.01 -3.50 -5.39
N LEU A 82 -10.18 -4.52 -4.55
CA LEU A 82 -9.37 -4.70 -3.35
C LEU A 82 -8.09 -5.42 -3.75
N TYR A 83 -6.94 -4.87 -3.38
CA TYR A 83 -5.66 -5.46 -3.68
C TYR A 83 -4.69 -5.24 -2.52
N VAL A 84 -4.10 -6.34 -2.07
CA VAL A 84 -3.05 -6.34 -1.06
C VAL A 84 -1.72 -6.42 -1.81
N SER A 85 -1.00 -5.30 -1.87
CA SER A 85 0.31 -5.22 -2.54
C SER A 85 1.38 -5.93 -1.74
N GLU A 86 1.32 -5.80 -0.42
CA GLU A 86 2.22 -6.48 0.50
C GLU A 86 1.41 -7.15 1.61
N PHE A 87 1.36 -8.48 1.53
CA PHE A 87 0.92 -9.31 2.63
C PHE A 87 2.16 -9.92 3.28
N TRP A 88 2.65 -9.39 4.40
CA TRP A 88 3.94 -9.84 4.95
C TRP A 88 3.81 -11.19 5.67
N PRO A 89 4.39 -12.30 5.14
CA PRO A 89 4.27 -13.64 5.72
C PRO A 89 5.24 -13.89 6.89
N GLY A 90 5.97 -12.85 7.30
CA GLY A 90 7.15 -12.91 8.13
C GLY A 90 7.64 -11.50 8.45
N TRP A 91 8.82 -11.40 9.05
CA TRP A 91 9.47 -10.12 9.28
C TRP A 91 10.98 -10.23 9.08
N PHE A 92 11.66 -9.10 8.95
CA PHE A 92 13.12 -9.06 8.83
C PHE A 92 13.78 -9.18 10.20
N ASP A 93 15.05 -9.58 10.19
CA ASP A 93 15.92 -9.61 11.36
C ASP A 93 16.74 -8.32 11.46
N TYR A 94 17.19 -8.00 12.66
CA TYR A 94 18.18 -6.95 12.91
C TYR A 94 19.31 -7.46 13.80
N TRP A 95 20.50 -6.85 13.69
CA TRP A 95 21.69 -7.28 14.43
C TRP A 95 21.46 -7.25 15.94
N GLY A 96 21.73 -8.37 16.61
CA GLY A 96 21.52 -8.55 18.05
C GLY A 96 20.05 -8.80 18.44
N GLY A 97 19.12 -8.79 17.49
CA GLY A 97 17.73 -9.20 17.69
C GLY A 97 17.57 -10.72 17.67
N GLY A 98 16.42 -11.19 18.16
CA GLY A 98 15.97 -12.55 17.92
C GLY A 98 15.48 -12.72 16.49
N HIS A 99 15.60 -13.94 15.95
CA HIS A 99 15.08 -14.27 14.63
C HIS A 99 13.56 -14.11 14.59
N ALA A 100 13.05 -13.40 13.58
CA ALA A 100 11.63 -13.16 13.41
C ALA A 100 10.89 -14.43 12.97
N HIS A 101 9.83 -14.77 13.71
CA HIS A 101 8.94 -15.88 13.37
C HIS A 101 7.51 -15.37 13.16
N TYR A 102 6.82 -15.98 12.20
CA TYR A 102 5.40 -15.74 11.97
C TYR A 102 4.68 -17.08 11.93
N ASP A 103 3.62 -17.19 12.73
CA ASP A 103 2.89 -18.45 12.89
C ASP A 103 2.11 -18.79 11.60
N VAL A 104 2.32 -20.01 11.09
CA VAL A 104 1.71 -20.46 9.83
C VAL A 104 0.18 -20.56 9.95
N LYS A 105 -0.35 -20.94 11.12
CA LYS A 105 -1.81 -21.01 11.32
C LYS A 105 -2.44 -19.63 11.34
N LYS A 106 -1.73 -18.64 11.90
CA LYS A 106 -2.12 -17.24 11.80
C LYS A 106 -2.10 -16.78 10.35
N PHE A 107 -1.05 -17.08 9.59
CA PHE A 107 -0.97 -16.74 8.16
C PHE A 107 -2.15 -17.30 7.38
N GLU A 108 -2.43 -18.60 7.54
CA GLU A 108 -3.52 -19.29 6.87
C GLU A 108 -4.87 -18.60 7.16
N LYS A 109 -5.14 -18.33 8.45
CA LYS A 109 -6.36 -17.64 8.88
C LYS A 109 -6.52 -16.27 8.21
N GLU A 110 -5.47 -15.45 8.23
CA GLU A 110 -5.51 -14.10 7.69
C GLU A 110 -5.78 -14.09 6.16
N VAL A 111 -5.26 -15.08 5.43
CA VAL A 111 -5.50 -15.20 3.99
C VAL A 111 -6.88 -15.78 3.66
N THR A 112 -7.47 -16.61 4.54
CA THR A 112 -8.78 -17.24 4.31
C THR A 112 -9.98 -16.42 4.80
N ASP A 113 -9.80 -15.52 5.75
CA ASP A 113 -10.89 -14.80 6.42
C ASP A 113 -11.47 -13.61 5.61
N VAL A 114 -11.09 -13.46 4.33
CA VAL A 114 -11.41 -12.30 3.46
C VAL A 114 -12.21 -12.65 2.20
#